data_AF-A0A937ZPM5-F1
#
_entry.id   AF-A0A937ZPM5-F1
#
_cell.length_a   1.000
_cell.length_b   1.000
_cell.length_c   1.000
_cell.angle_alpha   90.00
_cell.angle_beta   90.00
_cell.angle_gamma   90.00
#
_symmetry.space_group_name_H-M   'P 1'
#
loop_
_entity.id
_entity.type
_entity.pdbx_description
1 polymer ?
#
loop_
_entity_poly.entity_id
_entity_poly.type
_entity_poly.pdbx_seq_one_letter_code
_entity_poly.pdbx_strand_id
1 'polypeptide(L)'
;MVTGRILAFDIAINDTSGTVAFAGKARHDRHGGQGSLAIAEARLGFAPGSLQPRDLVRELADAGISNVFADLRAQGTVAWTATGLDPVDLTLALRNGAFYGPGTAGDNFSLAIRLTCLASPRTERGQRLDGRLLVGRLEPIPLAADFAIVAGPAFEVASLDLSVAGGRLAARPFRLDAGGRETALTFDVVDVDLGALLDLLGVNGLTGSGTLAGQIPMTVGPAGAAVAGGRLDARGPGTIAYDIADLPAAIGGREDIVGLVVRTLAGFRYDALSLTLDKAATGPGKLTLRLEGANEAVLDGHPFIFNITLDADFDRLAALAIEGFGTADALLDWAARGGGRGGTFPSLPQGEN
;
A
#
# COMPACT_ATOMS: atom_id res chain seq x y z
N MET A 1 0.83 -53.88 20.81
CA MET A 1 1.46 -53.70 19.47
C MET A 1 0.43 -53.12 18.51
N VAL A 2 0.49 -51.82 18.20
CA VAL A 2 -0.34 -51.20 17.16
C VAL A 2 0.42 -51.26 15.84
N THR A 3 0.04 -52.22 15.00
CA THR A 3 0.66 -52.65 13.74
C THR A 3 0.27 -51.77 12.53
N GLY A 4 -0.05 -50.49 12.75
CA GLY A 4 -0.49 -49.58 11.66
C GLY A 4 0.67 -48.81 11.06
N ARG A 5 1.04 -49.05 9.79
CA ARG A 5 2.03 -48.21 9.08
C ARG A 5 1.60 -46.74 9.00
N ILE A 6 0.29 -46.52 8.85
CA ILE A 6 -0.33 -45.20 8.74
C ILE A 6 -1.05 -44.87 10.04
N LEU A 7 -0.74 -43.70 10.61
CA LEU A 7 -1.47 -43.06 11.69
C LEU A 7 -2.46 -42.07 11.06
N ALA A 8 -3.75 -42.17 11.38
CA ALA A 8 -4.78 -41.23 10.95
C ALA A 8 -5.48 -40.66 12.18
N PHE A 9 -5.69 -39.34 12.21
CA PHE A 9 -6.28 -38.66 13.35
C PHE A 9 -6.97 -37.36 12.93
N ASP A 10 -8.01 -37.00 13.66
CA ASP A 10 -8.66 -35.70 13.54
C ASP A 10 -7.99 -34.72 14.52
N ILE A 11 -7.78 -33.48 14.09
CA ILE A 11 -7.19 -32.40 14.88
C ILE A 11 -8.27 -31.35 15.07
N ALA A 12 -8.52 -30.97 16.32
CA ALA A 12 -9.35 -29.83 16.68
C ALA A 12 -8.61 -28.98 17.72
N ILE A 13 -8.39 -27.70 17.42
CA ILE A 13 -7.78 -26.74 18.33
C ILE A 13 -8.75 -25.58 18.46
N ASN A 14 -9.11 -25.23 19.69
CA ASN A 14 -9.87 -24.02 19.99
C ASN A 14 -9.21 -23.37 21.19
N ASP A 15 -8.91 -22.09 21.09
CA ASP A 15 -8.48 -21.32 22.25
C ASP A 15 -9.69 -20.91 23.10
N THR A 16 -9.44 -20.55 24.36
CA THR A 16 -10.51 -20.17 25.28
C THR A 16 -11.13 -18.82 24.95
N SER A 17 -10.43 -17.99 24.15
CA SER A 17 -10.92 -16.69 23.73
C SER A 17 -11.81 -16.74 22.48
N GLY A 18 -11.83 -17.88 21.77
CA GLY A 18 -12.54 -18.05 20.50
C GLY A 18 -11.84 -17.37 19.31
N THR A 19 -10.64 -16.84 19.52
CA THR A 19 -9.81 -16.17 18.52
C THR A 19 -9.16 -17.17 17.58
N VAL A 20 -8.82 -18.37 18.06
CA VAL A 20 -8.18 -19.42 17.27
C VAL A 20 -9.09 -20.64 17.27
N ALA A 21 -9.53 -21.03 16.08
CA ALA A 21 -10.25 -22.28 15.85
C ALA A 21 -9.63 -23.01 14.66
N PHE A 22 -9.41 -24.30 14.79
CA PHE A 22 -8.82 -25.12 13.74
C PHE A 22 -9.46 -26.50 13.78
N ALA A 23 -9.85 -27.00 12.61
CA ALA A 23 -10.32 -28.35 12.41
C ALA A 23 -9.70 -28.96 11.16
N GLY A 24 -9.15 -30.16 11.28
CA GLY A 24 -8.54 -30.86 10.16
C GLY A 24 -8.39 -32.35 10.38
N LYS A 25 -8.04 -33.05 9.30
CA LYS A 25 -7.76 -34.48 9.29
C LYS A 25 -6.34 -34.73 8.84
N ALA A 26 -5.58 -35.47 9.64
CA ALA A 26 -4.18 -35.77 9.37
C ALA A 26 -3.96 -37.26 9.12
N ARG A 27 -2.98 -37.55 8.27
CA ARG A 27 -2.44 -38.90 8.01
C ARG A 27 -0.92 -38.84 8.02
N HIS A 28 -0.27 -39.83 8.61
CA HIS A 28 1.18 -39.91 8.70
C HIS A 28 1.70 -41.34 8.54
N ASP A 29 2.63 -41.57 7.62
CA ASP A 29 3.42 -42.81 7.51
C ASP A 29 4.61 -42.75 8.47
N ARG A 30 4.56 -43.59 9.51
CA ARG A 30 5.56 -43.62 10.59
C ARG A 30 6.95 -44.07 10.12
N HIS A 31 7.04 -44.79 9.00
CA HIS A 31 8.31 -45.26 8.46
C HIS A 31 8.86 -44.32 7.39
N GLY A 32 7.97 -43.79 6.54
CA GLY A 32 8.36 -42.91 5.43
C GLY A 32 8.62 -41.46 5.84
N GLY A 33 8.19 -41.05 7.05
CA GLY A 33 8.28 -39.64 7.47
C GLY A 33 7.38 -38.70 6.64
N GLN A 34 6.40 -39.27 5.94
CA GLN A 34 5.50 -38.55 5.03
C GLN A 34 4.10 -38.43 5.63
N GLY A 35 3.36 -37.42 5.23
CA GLY A 35 1.98 -37.27 5.67
C GLY A 35 1.25 -36.12 5.00
N SER A 36 0.00 -35.95 5.39
CA SER A 36 -0.88 -34.92 4.86
C SER A 36 -1.87 -34.45 5.91
N LEU A 37 -2.18 -33.17 5.89
CA LEU A 37 -3.20 -32.50 6.69
C LEU A 37 -4.20 -31.85 5.75
N ALA A 38 -5.45 -32.29 5.81
CA ALA A 38 -6.58 -31.62 5.19
C ALA A 38 -7.21 -30.69 6.24
N ILE A 39 -7.09 -29.39 6.01
CA ILE A 39 -7.66 -28.32 6.85
C ILE A 39 -9.07 -28.06 6.34
N ALA A 40 -10.07 -28.47 7.12
CA ALA A 40 -11.46 -28.22 6.79
C ALA A 40 -11.79 -26.74 7.00
N GLU A 41 -11.36 -26.20 8.13
CA GLU A 41 -11.46 -24.78 8.44
C GLU A 41 -10.44 -24.41 9.53
N ALA A 42 -9.73 -23.31 9.33
CA ALA A 42 -9.01 -22.61 10.37
C ALA A 42 -9.46 -21.15 10.40
N ARG A 43 -9.62 -20.60 11.60
CA ARG A 43 -9.96 -19.20 11.86
C ARG A 43 -8.97 -18.62 12.85
N LEU A 44 -8.45 -17.45 12.50
CA LEU A 44 -7.56 -16.64 13.32
C LEU A 44 -8.17 -15.24 13.36
N GLY A 45 -8.73 -14.85 14.50
CA GLY A 45 -9.16 -13.49 14.77
C GLY A 45 -7.96 -12.63 15.16
N PHE A 46 -7.91 -11.41 14.67
CA PHE A 46 -6.94 -10.40 15.08
C PHE A 46 -7.68 -9.22 15.69
N ALA A 47 -7.24 -8.79 16.87
CA ALA A 47 -7.73 -7.58 17.54
C ALA A 47 -6.65 -7.01 18.48
N PRO A 48 -6.57 -5.68 18.69
CA PRO A 48 -5.61 -5.09 19.61
C PRO A 48 -5.73 -5.67 21.02
N GLY A 49 -4.60 -5.99 21.62
CA GLY A 49 -4.53 -6.66 22.93
C GLY A 49 -4.84 -8.16 22.90
N SER A 50 -5.16 -8.72 21.73
CA SER A 50 -5.28 -10.16 21.47
C SER A 50 -4.21 -10.60 20.45
N LEU A 51 -4.40 -11.75 19.80
CA LEU A 51 -3.56 -12.23 18.71
C LEU A 51 -3.41 -11.15 17.64
N GLN A 52 -2.18 -10.96 17.16
CA GLN A 52 -1.81 -10.04 16.08
C GLN A 52 -0.96 -10.77 15.03
N PRO A 53 -0.94 -10.31 13.76
CA PRO A 53 -0.11 -10.92 12.71
C PRO A 53 1.38 -11.03 13.09
N ARG A 54 1.90 -10.04 13.83
CA ARG A 54 3.27 -10.02 14.35
C ARG A 54 3.60 -11.18 15.32
N ASP A 55 2.59 -11.77 15.95
CA ASP A 55 2.76 -12.91 16.85
C ASP A 55 2.94 -14.22 16.07
N LEU A 56 2.55 -14.23 14.79
CA LEU A 56 2.74 -15.35 13.85
C LEU A 56 4.00 -15.16 13.00
N VAL A 57 4.24 -13.94 12.55
CA VAL A 57 5.39 -13.55 11.72
C VAL A 57 6.11 -12.40 12.41
N ARG A 58 7.19 -12.71 13.11
CA ARG A 58 7.94 -11.76 13.95
C ARG A 58 8.39 -10.52 13.16
N GLU A 59 8.75 -10.71 11.89
CA GLU A 59 9.18 -9.65 10.98
C GLU A 59 8.14 -8.54 10.78
N LEU A 60 6.86 -8.86 10.93
CA LEU A 60 5.81 -7.85 10.85
C LEU A 60 5.84 -6.89 12.05
N ALA A 61 6.45 -7.28 13.17
CA ALA A 61 6.70 -6.37 14.28
C ALA A 61 7.65 -5.24 13.87
N ASP A 62 8.68 -5.56 13.08
CA ASP A 62 9.71 -4.61 12.65
C ASP A 62 9.15 -3.61 11.60
N ALA A 63 8.15 -4.03 10.81
CA ALA A 63 7.40 -3.15 9.90
C ALA A 63 6.35 -2.26 10.61
N GLY A 64 6.25 -2.31 11.94
CA GLY A 64 5.29 -1.49 12.69
C GLY A 64 3.84 -1.95 12.55
N ILE A 65 3.58 -3.12 11.96
CA ILE A 65 2.24 -3.66 11.79
C ILE A 65 1.72 -4.08 13.16
N SER A 66 0.83 -3.24 13.69
CA SER A 66 0.16 -3.45 14.96
C SER A 66 -1.26 -2.91 14.86
N ASN A 67 -2.11 -3.31 15.79
CA ASN A 67 -3.52 -2.92 15.81
C ASN A 67 -4.30 -3.37 14.56
N VAL A 68 -4.05 -4.61 14.13
CA VAL A 68 -4.81 -5.25 13.06
C VAL A 68 -6.09 -5.83 13.63
N PHE A 69 -7.18 -5.54 12.93
CA PHE A 69 -8.52 -6.10 13.16
C PHE A 69 -8.92 -6.89 11.93
N ALA A 70 -8.97 -8.22 12.02
CA ALA A 70 -9.38 -9.04 10.89
C ALA A 70 -9.70 -10.48 11.31
N ASP A 71 -10.59 -11.13 10.56
CA ASP A 71 -10.75 -12.58 10.61
C ASP A 71 -10.03 -13.21 9.41
N LEU A 72 -8.94 -13.91 9.69
CA LEU A 72 -8.23 -14.72 8.71
C LEU A 72 -8.77 -16.15 8.73
N ARG A 73 -9.22 -16.62 7.58
CA ARG A 73 -9.65 -18.00 7.37
C ARG A 73 -8.63 -18.74 6.52
N ALA A 74 -8.38 -20.01 6.84
CA ALA A 74 -7.58 -20.90 6.02
C ALA A 74 -8.29 -22.22 5.77
N GLN A 75 -8.12 -22.76 4.56
CA GLN A 75 -8.62 -24.07 4.17
C GLN A 75 -7.72 -24.68 3.08
N GLY A 76 -7.68 -26.00 3.01
CA GLY A 76 -6.93 -26.70 1.95
C GLY A 76 -6.09 -27.85 2.49
N THR A 77 -5.00 -28.16 1.80
CA THR A 77 -4.15 -29.32 2.12
C THR A 77 -2.69 -28.94 2.23
N VAL A 78 -2.02 -29.51 3.23
CA VAL A 78 -0.58 -29.43 3.40
C VAL A 78 -0.06 -30.86 3.49
N ALA A 79 0.84 -31.24 2.58
CA ALA A 79 1.59 -32.49 2.69
C ALA A 79 3.00 -32.22 3.18
N TRP A 80 3.59 -33.24 3.81
CA TRP A 80 4.97 -33.20 4.26
C TRP A 80 5.71 -34.47 3.93
N THR A 81 7.02 -34.31 3.80
CA THR A 81 8.02 -35.35 3.65
C THR A 81 9.11 -35.13 4.69
N ALA A 82 10.07 -36.06 4.78
CA ALA A 82 11.24 -35.88 5.63
C ALA A 82 12.06 -34.61 5.32
N THR A 83 11.92 -34.05 4.12
CA THR A 83 12.71 -32.92 3.63
C THR A 83 11.94 -31.59 3.58
N GLY A 84 10.62 -31.58 3.80
CA GLY A 84 9.83 -30.34 3.78
C GLY A 84 8.34 -30.51 3.53
N LEU A 85 7.66 -29.38 3.32
CA LEU A 85 6.21 -29.27 3.10
C LEU A 85 5.91 -29.13 1.60
N ASP A 86 5.48 -30.22 0.96
CA ASP A 86 5.13 -30.26 -0.47
C ASP A 86 4.30 -31.53 -0.77
N PRO A 87 3.19 -31.44 -1.54
CA PRO A 87 2.52 -30.23 -2.03
C PRO A 87 1.83 -29.40 -0.93
N VAL A 88 1.72 -28.10 -1.18
CA VAL A 88 0.87 -27.18 -0.43
C VAL A 88 -0.21 -26.66 -1.39
N ASP A 89 -1.45 -26.72 -0.95
CA ASP A 89 -2.57 -26.02 -1.58
C ASP A 89 -3.43 -25.41 -0.46
N LEU A 90 -3.05 -24.21 -0.03
CA LEU A 90 -3.67 -23.54 1.10
C LEU A 90 -4.28 -22.22 0.64
N THR A 91 -5.60 -22.11 0.74
CA THR A 91 -6.29 -20.84 0.53
C THR A 91 -6.36 -20.09 1.84
N LEU A 92 -5.83 -18.87 1.87
CA LEU A 92 -5.99 -17.90 2.95
C LEU A 92 -6.95 -16.81 2.49
N ALA A 93 -7.94 -16.49 3.30
CA ALA A 93 -8.93 -15.47 2.99
C ALA A 93 -9.15 -14.56 4.20
N LEU A 94 -9.13 -13.26 3.95
CA LEU A 94 -9.39 -12.20 4.93
C LEU A 94 -10.45 -11.28 4.34
N ARG A 95 -11.40 -10.85 5.17
CA ARG A 95 -12.46 -9.90 4.78
C ARG A 95 -12.64 -8.87 5.89
N ASN A 96 -13.02 -7.67 5.50
CA ASN A 96 -13.25 -6.53 6.39
C ASN A 96 -12.07 -6.26 7.33
N GLY A 97 -10.84 -6.49 6.84
CA GLY A 97 -9.64 -6.20 7.60
C GLY A 97 -9.45 -4.70 7.78
N ALA A 98 -8.95 -4.32 8.94
CA ALA A 98 -8.53 -2.96 9.23
C ALA A 98 -7.19 -2.98 9.96
N PHE A 99 -6.43 -1.89 9.81
CA PHE A 99 -5.19 -1.67 10.54
C PHE A 99 -5.05 -0.20 10.90
N TYR A 100 -4.28 0.09 11.95
CA TYR A 100 -4.01 1.44 12.42
C TYR A 100 -2.52 1.60 12.73
N GLY A 101 -1.82 2.36 11.88
CA GLY A 101 -0.40 2.67 12.00
C GLY A 101 -0.11 4.14 12.32
N PRO A 102 1.17 4.49 12.54
CA PRO A 102 1.61 5.87 12.81
C PRO A 102 1.54 6.74 11.55
N GLY A 103 0.35 7.25 11.22
CA GLY A 103 0.15 8.20 10.10
C GLY A 103 -0.78 7.69 9.01
N THR A 104 -0.91 6.38 8.88
CA THR A 104 -1.88 5.74 7.97
C THR A 104 -2.73 4.73 8.72
N ALA A 105 -4.00 4.68 8.37
CA ALA A 105 -4.87 3.57 8.72
C ALA A 105 -5.49 3.02 7.43
N GLY A 106 -6.16 1.89 7.54
CA GLY A 106 -6.97 1.43 6.44
C GLY A 106 -8.01 0.42 6.89
N ASP A 107 -9.03 0.27 6.08
CA ASP A 107 -10.20 -0.53 6.39
C ASP A 107 -10.74 -1.25 5.16
N ASN A 108 -11.75 -2.09 5.42
CA ASN A 108 -12.45 -2.86 4.39
C ASN A 108 -11.51 -3.74 3.53
N PHE A 109 -10.35 -4.12 4.08
CA PHE A 109 -9.41 -4.95 3.34
C PHE A 109 -9.98 -6.34 3.12
N SER A 110 -9.89 -6.80 1.89
CA SER A 110 -10.22 -8.15 1.48
C SER A 110 -9.07 -8.73 0.69
N LEU A 111 -8.67 -9.93 1.06
CA LEU A 111 -7.56 -10.65 0.46
C LEU A 111 -7.97 -12.11 0.32
N ALA A 112 -7.70 -12.71 -0.85
CA ALA A 112 -7.76 -14.14 -1.03
C ALA A 112 -6.48 -14.59 -1.75
N ILE A 113 -5.65 -15.37 -1.06
CA ILE A 113 -4.42 -15.92 -1.63
C ILE A 113 -4.44 -17.44 -1.64
N ARG A 114 -3.97 -18.03 -2.73
CA ARG A 114 -3.67 -19.47 -2.81
C ARG A 114 -2.18 -19.70 -2.72
N LEU A 115 -1.73 -20.24 -1.59
CA LEU A 115 -0.35 -20.63 -1.36
C LEU A 115 -0.09 -22.01 -1.96
N THR A 116 0.95 -22.08 -2.79
CA THR A 116 1.43 -23.32 -3.43
C THR A 116 2.71 -23.86 -2.79
N CYS A 117 3.32 -23.09 -1.89
CA CYS A 117 4.48 -23.48 -1.09
C CYS A 117 4.50 -22.66 0.22
N LEU A 118 4.88 -23.28 1.34
CA LEU A 118 5.01 -22.60 2.65
C LEU A 118 6.47 -22.30 3.03
N ALA A 119 7.41 -23.20 2.72
CA ALA A 119 8.82 -23.03 3.08
C ALA A 119 9.51 -21.89 2.31
N SER A 120 9.04 -21.63 1.09
CA SER A 120 9.32 -20.41 0.33
C SER A 120 7.98 -19.95 -0.22
N PRO A 121 7.25 -19.11 0.53
CA PRO A 121 5.90 -18.68 0.19
C PRO A 121 5.77 -18.31 -1.29
N ARG A 122 4.83 -18.96 -1.98
CA ARG A 122 4.53 -18.69 -3.38
C ARG A 122 3.04 -18.76 -3.61
N THR A 123 2.55 -17.93 -4.50
CA THR A 123 1.16 -17.96 -4.97
C THR A 123 1.11 -18.18 -6.48
N GLU A 124 -0.08 -18.48 -6.99
CA GLU A 124 -0.36 -18.24 -8.41
C GLU A 124 -0.34 -16.72 -8.70
N ARG A 125 -0.25 -16.33 -9.97
CA ARG A 125 -0.40 -14.91 -10.34
C ARG A 125 -1.86 -14.47 -10.30
N GLY A 126 -2.08 -13.17 -10.11
CA GLY A 126 -3.43 -12.59 -10.09
C GLY A 126 -4.15 -12.75 -8.75
N GLN A 127 -3.39 -12.84 -7.65
CA GLN A 127 -3.98 -12.70 -6.32
C GLN A 127 -4.46 -11.27 -6.14
N ARG A 128 -5.62 -11.09 -5.51
CA ARG A 128 -6.26 -9.78 -5.42
C ARG A 128 -6.33 -9.26 -3.99
N LEU A 129 -5.93 -8.01 -3.81
CA LEU A 129 -6.11 -7.21 -2.61
C LEU A 129 -7.03 -6.03 -2.94
N ASP A 130 -8.11 -5.87 -2.19
CA ASP A 130 -8.97 -4.70 -2.24
C ASP A 130 -9.06 -4.08 -0.85
N GLY A 131 -9.24 -2.77 -0.74
CA GLY A 131 -9.44 -2.09 0.54
C GLY A 131 -9.53 -0.59 0.40
N ARG A 132 -9.39 0.13 1.51
CA ARG A 132 -9.31 1.58 1.52
C ARG A 132 -8.23 2.07 2.47
N LEU A 133 -7.49 3.07 2.02
CA LEU A 133 -6.52 3.79 2.84
C LEU A 133 -7.17 5.03 3.46
N LEU A 134 -6.86 5.29 4.72
CA LEU A 134 -7.35 6.41 5.50
C LEU A 134 -6.15 7.29 5.86
N VAL A 135 -6.09 8.49 5.29
CA VAL A 135 -4.96 9.41 5.43
C VAL A 135 -5.42 10.74 5.99
N GLY A 136 -5.12 10.98 7.26
CA GLY A 136 -5.52 12.19 7.97
C GLY A 136 -7.04 12.42 7.91
N ARG A 137 -7.46 13.51 7.26
CA ARG A 137 -8.87 13.92 7.12
C ARG A 137 -9.41 13.81 5.70
N LEU A 138 -8.63 13.18 4.81
CA LEU A 138 -9.01 12.99 3.41
C LEU A 138 -10.14 11.97 3.31
N GLU A 139 -10.86 12.00 2.19
CA GLU A 139 -11.78 10.92 1.87
C GLU A 139 -11.02 9.59 1.80
N PRO A 140 -11.64 8.47 2.25
CA PRO A 140 -11.03 7.15 2.11
C PRO A 140 -10.62 6.91 0.66
N ILE A 141 -9.39 6.43 0.44
CA ILE A 141 -8.82 6.16 -0.88
C ILE A 141 -9.01 4.68 -1.20
N PRO A 142 -9.95 4.30 -2.08
CA PRO A 142 -10.04 2.94 -2.59
C PRO A 142 -8.72 2.48 -3.19
N LEU A 143 -8.32 1.26 -2.81
CA LEU A 143 -7.14 0.57 -3.31
C LEU A 143 -7.56 -0.79 -3.88
N ALA A 144 -7.04 -1.12 -5.07
CA ALA A 144 -7.09 -2.46 -5.63
C ALA A 144 -5.72 -2.84 -6.18
N ALA A 145 -5.24 -4.05 -5.91
CA ALA A 145 -3.98 -4.54 -6.41
C ALA A 145 -4.07 -6.00 -6.84
N ASP A 146 -3.51 -6.31 -8.02
CA ASP A 146 -3.27 -7.68 -8.46
C ASP A 146 -1.78 -8.00 -8.31
N PHE A 147 -1.47 -9.07 -7.58
CA PHE A 147 -0.09 -9.41 -7.23
C PHE A 147 0.16 -10.92 -7.21
N ALA A 148 1.43 -11.28 -7.04
CA ALA A 148 1.88 -12.66 -6.83
C ALA A 148 3.09 -12.69 -5.89
N ILE A 149 3.20 -13.75 -5.08
CA ILE A 149 4.43 -14.06 -4.35
C ILE A 149 5.24 -15.06 -5.17
N VAL A 150 6.44 -14.69 -5.58
CA VAL A 150 7.29 -15.50 -6.48
C VAL A 150 8.56 -16.01 -5.79
N ALA A 151 9.29 -16.90 -6.47
CA ALA A 151 10.53 -17.47 -5.96
C ALA A 151 11.65 -16.43 -5.77
N GLY A 152 12.48 -16.61 -4.74
CA GLY A 152 13.47 -15.61 -4.29
C GLY A 152 12.74 -14.42 -3.69
N PRO A 153 12.09 -14.63 -2.54
CA PRO A 153 10.78 -14.10 -2.21
C PRO A 153 10.65 -12.64 -2.61
N ALA A 154 9.73 -12.42 -3.53
CA ALA A 154 9.43 -11.13 -4.10
C ALA A 154 7.92 -11.03 -4.36
N PHE A 155 7.41 -9.81 -4.29
CA PHE A 155 6.07 -9.50 -4.80
C PHE A 155 6.20 -9.01 -6.24
N GLU A 156 5.54 -9.69 -7.17
CA GLU A 156 5.25 -9.14 -8.49
C GLU A 156 3.89 -8.46 -8.40
N VAL A 157 3.85 -7.14 -8.59
CA VAL A 157 2.60 -6.35 -8.61
C VAL A 157 2.27 -6.08 -10.07
N ALA A 158 1.22 -6.71 -10.57
CA ALA A 158 0.77 -6.56 -11.95
C ALA A 158 -0.05 -5.28 -12.14
N SER A 159 -0.82 -4.90 -11.12
CA SER A 159 -1.59 -3.66 -11.09
C SER A 159 -1.67 -3.15 -9.65
N LEU A 160 -1.66 -1.84 -9.48
CA LEU A 160 -2.02 -1.16 -8.24
C LEU A 160 -2.79 0.10 -8.60
N ASP A 161 -4.02 0.18 -8.15
CA ASP A 161 -4.97 1.22 -8.47
C ASP A 161 -5.42 1.95 -7.21
N LEU A 162 -5.30 3.27 -7.25
CA LEU A 162 -5.71 4.17 -6.19
C LEU A 162 -6.71 5.18 -6.76
N SER A 163 -7.85 5.35 -6.10
CA SER A 163 -8.81 6.41 -6.45
C SER A 163 -8.56 7.62 -5.57
N VAL A 164 -7.94 8.66 -6.14
CA VAL A 164 -7.43 9.83 -5.40
C VAL A 164 -7.88 11.11 -6.10
N ALA A 165 -8.32 12.10 -5.32
CA ALA A 165 -8.69 13.43 -5.82
C ALA A 165 -9.65 13.36 -7.03
N GLY A 166 -10.70 12.52 -6.93
CA GLY A 166 -11.70 12.33 -7.98
C GLY A 166 -11.24 11.53 -9.22
N GLY A 167 -9.95 11.20 -9.32
CA GLY A 167 -9.36 10.48 -10.45
C GLY A 167 -8.75 9.13 -10.05
N ARG A 168 -7.87 8.61 -10.92
CA ARG A 168 -7.18 7.33 -10.76
C ARG A 168 -5.66 7.50 -10.89
N LEU A 169 -4.93 6.93 -9.95
CA LEU A 169 -3.49 6.72 -10.01
C LEU A 169 -3.26 5.22 -10.17
N ALA A 170 -2.63 4.82 -11.27
CA ALA A 170 -2.37 3.42 -11.59
C ALA A 170 -0.87 3.17 -11.67
N ALA A 171 -0.32 2.33 -10.80
CA ALA A 171 1.07 1.92 -10.92
C ALA A 171 1.23 0.97 -12.11
N ARG A 172 2.26 1.22 -12.93
CA ARG A 172 2.74 0.23 -13.90
C ARG A 172 3.28 -1.01 -13.17
N PRO A 173 3.32 -2.18 -13.82
CA PRO A 173 3.84 -3.39 -13.20
C PRO A 173 5.23 -3.18 -12.60
N PHE A 174 5.41 -3.58 -11.34
CA PHE A 174 6.67 -3.46 -10.62
C PHE A 174 6.93 -4.68 -9.74
N ARG A 175 8.16 -4.79 -9.25
CA ARG A 175 8.61 -5.89 -8.41
C ARG A 175 9.19 -5.35 -7.11
N LEU A 176 8.80 -5.96 -6.00
CA LEU A 176 9.39 -5.75 -4.68
C LEU A 176 10.25 -6.95 -4.35
N ASP A 177 11.51 -6.72 -4.07
CA ASP A 177 12.45 -7.76 -3.65
C ASP A 177 12.74 -7.63 -2.14
N ALA A 178 12.99 -8.76 -1.48
CA ALA A 178 13.38 -8.78 -0.07
C ALA A 178 14.67 -7.97 0.21
N GLY A 179 14.83 -7.55 1.47
CA GLY A 179 16.03 -6.89 1.97
C GLY A 179 16.05 -5.38 1.83
N GLY A 180 14.88 -4.73 1.79
CA GLY A 180 14.76 -3.27 1.86
C GLY A 180 15.43 -2.54 0.71
N ARG A 181 15.39 -3.11 -0.50
CA ARG A 181 16.00 -2.50 -1.68
C ARG A 181 15.15 -1.33 -2.18
N GLU A 182 15.81 -0.33 -2.76
CA GLU A 182 15.09 0.72 -3.50
C GLU A 182 14.28 0.10 -4.63
N THR A 183 13.00 0.44 -4.68
CA THR A 183 12.06 0.03 -5.72
C THR A 183 11.63 1.26 -6.50
N ALA A 184 11.85 1.23 -7.81
CA ALA A 184 11.32 2.23 -8.72
C ALA A 184 9.95 1.78 -9.26
N LEU A 185 9.00 2.70 -9.29
CA LEU A 185 7.69 2.53 -9.89
C LEU A 185 7.24 3.82 -10.57
N THR A 186 6.24 3.73 -11.44
CA THR A 186 5.67 4.88 -12.13
C THR A 186 4.16 4.79 -12.08
N PHE A 187 3.53 5.85 -11.61
CA PHE A 187 2.08 5.99 -11.65
C PHE A 187 1.67 6.72 -12.92
N ASP A 188 0.73 6.14 -13.65
CA ASP A 188 -0.05 6.83 -14.66
C ASP A 188 -1.26 7.50 -13.97
N VAL A 189 -1.42 8.79 -14.20
CA VAL A 189 -2.43 9.63 -13.55
C VAL A 189 -3.50 10.01 -14.56
N VAL A 190 -4.75 9.75 -14.20
CA VAL A 190 -5.90 9.88 -15.10
C VAL A 190 -7.04 10.58 -14.36
N ASP A 191 -7.46 11.71 -14.93
CA ASP A 191 -8.66 12.43 -14.54
C ASP A 191 -8.68 12.90 -13.07
N VAL A 192 -7.52 13.29 -12.56
CA VAL A 192 -7.38 13.84 -11.19
C VAL A 192 -7.86 15.29 -11.16
N ASP A 193 -8.73 15.63 -10.21
CA ASP A 193 -9.18 17.00 -9.98
C ASP A 193 -8.05 17.85 -9.39
N LEU A 194 -7.82 19.02 -10.01
CA LEU A 194 -6.75 19.93 -9.61
C LEU A 194 -6.96 20.49 -8.20
N GLY A 195 -8.19 20.88 -7.84
CA GLY A 195 -8.48 21.45 -6.52
C GLY A 195 -8.24 20.41 -5.42
N ALA A 196 -8.78 19.21 -5.59
CA ALA A 196 -8.59 18.12 -4.66
C ALA A 196 -7.12 17.68 -4.55
N LEU A 197 -6.32 17.76 -5.63
CA LEU A 197 -4.88 17.51 -5.58
C LEU A 197 -4.13 18.58 -4.78
N LEU A 198 -4.46 19.86 -4.96
CA LEU A 198 -3.84 20.96 -4.20
C LEU A 198 -4.15 20.85 -2.71
N ASP A 199 -5.38 20.51 -2.35
CA ASP A 199 -5.80 20.26 -0.97
C ASP A 199 -5.05 19.06 -0.36
N LEU A 200 -4.91 17.98 -1.14
CA LEU A 200 -4.16 16.78 -0.75
C LEU A 200 -2.70 17.09 -0.46
N LEU A 201 -2.07 17.93 -1.29
CA LEU A 201 -0.69 18.39 -1.14
C LEU A 201 -0.53 19.52 -0.11
N GLY A 202 -1.62 19.95 0.54
CA GLY A 202 -1.58 20.98 1.58
C GLY A 202 -1.11 22.34 1.07
N VAL A 203 -1.37 22.66 -0.19
CA VAL A 203 -0.99 23.95 -0.79
C VAL A 203 -1.96 25.03 -0.33
N ASN A 204 -1.60 25.74 0.74
CA ASN A 204 -2.45 26.76 1.33
C ASN A 204 -2.62 27.99 0.42
N GLY A 205 -3.82 28.56 0.43
CA GLY A 205 -4.16 29.79 -0.30
C GLY A 205 -4.23 29.63 -1.82
N LEU A 206 -4.06 28.44 -2.39
CA LEU A 206 -4.23 28.22 -3.84
C LEU A 206 -5.40 27.28 -4.10
N THR A 207 -6.34 27.73 -4.93
CA THR A 207 -7.45 26.91 -5.42
C THR A 207 -7.40 26.82 -6.93
N GLY A 208 -7.93 25.74 -7.48
CA GLY A 208 -7.91 25.50 -8.91
C GLY A 208 -9.08 24.66 -9.39
N SER A 209 -9.44 24.83 -10.64
CA SER A 209 -10.38 23.95 -11.35
C SER A 209 -9.69 23.30 -12.54
N GLY A 210 -10.18 22.12 -12.92
CA GLY A 210 -9.69 21.39 -14.09
C GLY A 210 -9.23 19.98 -13.73
N THR A 211 -8.92 19.24 -14.78
CA THR A 211 -8.64 17.82 -14.69
C THR A 211 -7.25 17.53 -15.22
N LEU A 212 -6.46 16.80 -14.45
CA LEU A 212 -5.04 16.53 -14.70
C LEU A 212 -4.83 15.09 -15.18
N ALA A 213 -3.84 14.91 -16.05
CA ALA A 213 -3.31 13.60 -16.42
C ALA A 213 -1.80 13.67 -16.64
N GLY A 214 -1.12 12.55 -16.49
CA GLY A 214 0.33 12.51 -16.66
C GLY A 214 0.97 11.34 -15.95
N GLN A 215 2.22 11.50 -15.52
CA GLN A 215 3.02 10.43 -14.94
C GLN A 215 3.81 10.89 -13.73
N ILE A 216 3.91 10.03 -12.72
CA ILE A 216 4.68 10.28 -11.50
C ILE A 216 5.66 9.12 -11.29
N PRO A 217 6.93 9.26 -11.70
CA PRO A 217 7.97 8.30 -11.36
C PRO A 217 8.37 8.48 -9.89
N MET A 218 8.45 7.38 -9.17
CA MET A 218 8.72 7.34 -7.74
C MET A 218 9.74 6.24 -7.43
N THR A 219 10.62 6.52 -6.47
CA THR A 219 11.50 5.52 -5.86
C THR A 219 11.18 5.43 -4.38
N VAL A 220 10.98 4.21 -3.86
CA VAL A 220 10.72 3.95 -2.44
C VAL A 220 11.82 3.05 -1.90
N GLY A 221 12.34 3.38 -0.72
CA GLY A 221 13.33 2.56 -0.03
C GLY A 221 13.48 2.97 1.43
N PRO A 222 14.53 2.48 2.12
CA PRO A 222 14.75 2.74 3.54
C PRO A 222 14.93 4.22 3.89
N ALA A 223 15.38 5.03 2.92
CA ALA A 223 15.55 6.47 3.09
C ALA A 223 14.23 7.26 3.01
N GLY A 224 13.14 6.63 2.54
CA GLY A 224 11.84 7.26 2.30
C GLY A 224 11.36 7.09 0.86
N ALA A 225 10.44 7.95 0.45
CA ALA A 225 9.90 7.99 -0.90
C ALA A 225 10.33 9.28 -1.62
N ALA A 226 10.86 9.13 -2.82
CA ALA A 226 11.32 10.22 -3.68
C ALA A 226 10.52 10.25 -4.98
N VAL A 227 10.22 11.45 -5.47
CA VAL A 227 9.61 11.72 -6.77
C VAL A 227 10.59 12.56 -7.58
N ALA A 228 10.91 12.14 -8.80
CA ALA A 228 11.87 12.85 -9.65
C ALA A 228 11.24 13.18 -11.00
N GLY A 229 10.79 14.42 -11.18
CA GLY A 229 10.19 14.89 -12.43
C GLY A 229 8.82 14.29 -12.72
N GLY A 230 7.96 14.17 -11.70
CA GLY A 230 6.54 13.91 -11.94
C GLY A 230 5.94 15.03 -12.76
N ARG A 231 5.14 14.72 -13.79
CA ARG A 231 4.58 15.71 -14.71
C ARG A 231 3.10 15.44 -14.93
N LEU A 232 2.29 16.43 -14.63
CA LEU A 232 0.85 16.43 -14.89
C LEU A 232 0.49 17.63 -15.76
N ASP A 233 -0.41 17.44 -16.71
CA ASP A 233 -0.91 18.50 -17.57
C ASP A 233 -2.44 18.54 -17.46
N ALA A 234 -3.00 19.75 -17.48
CA ALA A 234 -4.44 19.93 -17.53
C ALA A 234 -4.99 19.50 -18.89
N ARG A 235 -6.10 18.77 -18.90
CA ARG A 235 -6.76 18.27 -20.11
C ARG A 235 -7.51 19.34 -20.89
N GLY A 236 -7.62 20.55 -20.35
CA GLY A 236 -8.32 21.67 -20.95
C GLY A 236 -8.12 22.94 -20.13
N PRO A 237 -8.75 24.06 -20.54
CA PRO A 237 -8.68 25.32 -19.82
C PRO A 237 -9.38 25.22 -18.46
N GLY A 238 -9.03 26.13 -17.56
CA GLY A 238 -9.62 26.20 -16.23
C GLY A 238 -9.23 27.46 -15.48
N THR A 239 -9.33 27.42 -14.16
CA THR A 239 -9.04 28.58 -13.30
C THR A 239 -8.03 28.24 -12.23
N ILE A 240 -7.19 29.21 -11.89
CA ILE A 240 -6.40 29.25 -10.67
C ILE A 240 -6.76 30.52 -9.92
N ALA A 241 -6.98 30.41 -8.61
CA ALA A 241 -7.20 31.53 -7.73
C ALA A 241 -6.29 31.43 -6.50
N TYR A 242 -5.45 32.44 -6.29
CA TYR A 242 -4.70 32.60 -5.05
C TYR A 242 -5.47 33.50 -4.09
N ASP A 243 -5.70 33.04 -2.87
CA ASP A 243 -6.41 33.80 -1.85
C ASP A 243 -5.52 34.93 -1.31
N ILE A 244 -5.94 36.16 -1.62
CA ILE A 244 -5.26 37.37 -1.18
C ILE A 244 -5.41 37.56 0.33
N ALA A 245 -6.44 36.98 0.97
CA ALA A 245 -6.68 37.10 2.41
C ALA A 245 -5.56 36.47 3.25
N ASP A 246 -4.85 35.48 2.71
CA ASP A 246 -3.70 34.84 3.35
C ASP A 246 -2.40 35.64 3.19
N LEU A 247 -2.40 36.71 2.38
CA LEU A 247 -1.23 37.57 2.22
C LEU A 247 -1.18 38.64 3.31
N PRO A 248 0.01 38.95 3.85
CA PRO A 248 0.20 40.16 4.64
C PRO A 248 -0.30 41.38 3.87
N ALA A 249 -1.01 42.30 4.55
CA ALA A 249 -1.56 43.51 3.92
C ALA A 249 -0.51 44.34 3.15
N ALA A 250 0.76 44.23 3.55
CA ALA A 250 1.92 44.82 2.87
C ALA A 250 2.20 44.26 1.46
N ILE A 251 1.56 43.16 1.06
CA ILE A 251 1.68 42.50 -0.25
C ILE A 251 0.42 42.70 -1.09
N GLY A 252 -0.77 42.50 -0.52
CA GLY A 252 -2.04 42.62 -1.25
C GLY A 252 -2.35 44.03 -1.78
N GLY A 253 -1.86 45.07 -1.10
CA GLY A 253 -2.06 46.48 -1.49
C GLY A 253 -0.95 47.10 -2.34
N ARG A 254 0.04 46.32 -2.80
CA ARG A 254 1.19 46.89 -3.55
C ARG A 254 0.79 47.27 -4.97
N GLU A 255 1.31 48.39 -5.46
CA GLU A 255 1.17 48.81 -6.86
C GLU A 255 2.32 48.33 -7.75
N ASP A 256 3.32 47.67 -7.17
CA ASP A 256 4.46 47.13 -7.90
C ASP A 256 4.16 45.76 -8.53
N ILE A 257 5.18 45.16 -9.15
CA ILE A 257 5.05 43.92 -9.90
C ILE A 257 4.54 42.74 -9.04
N VAL A 258 4.83 42.74 -7.74
CA VAL A 258 4.34 41.69 -6.82
C VAL A 258 2.83 41.83 -6.63
N GLY A 259 2.35 43.05 -6.40
CA GLY A 259 0.90 43.29 -6.30
C GLY A 259 0.16 43.02 -7.61
N LEU A 260 0.80 43.28 -8.75
CA LEU A 260 0.25 42.90 -10.05
C LEU A 260 0.07 41.38 -10.16
N VAL A 261 1.11 40.59 -9.86
CA VAL A 261 1.04 39.11 -9.92
C VAL A 261 -0.06 38.56 -9.02
N VAL A 262 -0.14 39.04 -7.77
CA VAL A 262 -1.18 38.61 -6.81
C VAL A 262 -2.58 38.90 -7.34
N ARG A 263 -2.84 40.11 -7.84
CA ARG A 263 -4.15 40.46 -8.43
C ARG A 263 -4.46 39.61 -9.67
N THR A 264 -3.46 39.37 -10.51
CA THR A 264 -3.63 38.52 -11.69
C THR A 264 -4.00 37.10 -11.29
N LEU A 265 -3.35 36.54 -10.25
CA LEU A 265 -3.62 35.18 -9.76
C LEU A 265 -4.92 35.02 -8.98
N ALA A 266 -5.58 36.09 -8.52
CA ALA A 266 -6.83 35.98 -7.74
C ALA A 266 -8.03 35.45 -8.55
N GLY A 267 -7.93 35.42 -9.87
CA GLY A 267 -8.97 34.93 -10.78
C GLY A 267 -8.41 34.59 -12.15
N PHE A 268 -7.24 33.95 -12.18
CA PHE A 268 -6.53 33.65 -13.41
C PHE A 268 -7.24 32.54 -14.18
N ARG A 269 -7.55 32.79 -15.45
CA ARG A 269 -8.04 31.78 -16.39
C ARG A 269 -6.87 31.28 -17.20
N TYR A 270 -6.58 29.99 -17.11
CA TYR A 270 -5.52 29.37 -17.88
C TYR A 270 -6.10 28.66 -19.10
N ASP A 271 -5.41 28.78 -20.23
CA ASP A 271 -5.63 27.98 -21.43
C ASP A 271 -4.81 26.69 -21.38
N ALA A 272 -3.62 26.77 -20.76
CA ALA A 272 -2.75 25.63 -20.51
C ALA A 272 -2.18 25.68 -19.08
N LEU A 273 -2.15 24.52 -18.44
CA LEU A 273 -1.57 24.32 -17.11
C LEU A 273 -0.73 23.05 -17.12
N SER A 274 0.48 23.15 -16.60
CA SER A 274 1.32 22.00 -16.31
C SER A 274 1.93 22.08 -14.92
N LEU A 275 2.06 20.93 -14.26
CA LEU A 275 2.58 20.78 -12.91
C LEU A 275 3.76 19.82 -12.95
N THR A 276 4.87 20.23 -12.36
CA THR A 276 6.00 19.34 -12.07
C THR A 276 6.06 19.07 -10.57
N LEU A 277 6.24 17.80 -10.20
CA LEU A 277 6.33 17.32 -8.82
C LEU A 277 7.73 16.75 -8.59
N ASP A 278 8.42 17.26 -7.57
CA ASP A 278 9.75 16.81 -7.18
C ASP A 278 9.84 16.66 -5.66
N LYS A 279 10.35 15.54 -5.18
CA LYS A 279 10.57 15.27 -3.77
C LYS A 279 11.82 14.41 -3.59
N ALA A 280 12.75 14.87 -2.76
CA ALA A 280 13.83 14.02 -2.28
C ALA A 280 13.30 13.01 -1.24
N ALA A 281 14.02 11.93 -0.98
CA ALA A 281 13.59 10.89 -0.03
C ALA A 281 13.23 11.45 1.36
N THR A 282 13.84 12.56 1.74
CA THR A 282 13.55 13.31 2.98
C THR A 282 13.33 14.79 2.69
N GLY A 283 12.59 15.47 3.56
CA GLY A 283 12.28 16.89 3.45
C GLY A 283 11.04 17.19 2.59
N PRO A 284 10.67 18.48 2.47
CA PRO A 284 9.46 18.89 1.76
C PRO A 284 9.59 18.63 0.26
N GLY A 285 8.46 18.37 -0.40
CA GLY A 285 8.42 18.32 -1.86
C GLY A 285 8.17 19.70 -2.45
N LYS A 286 8.46 19.81 -3.75
CA LYS A 286 8.27 21.00 -4.57
C LYS A 286 7.19 20.71 -5.62
N LEU A 287 6.27 21.65 -5.75
CA LEU A 287 5.29 21.70 -6.81
C LEU A 287 5.57 22.92 -7.68
N THR A 288 5.88 22.72 -8.95
CA THR A 288 6.06 23.83 -9.90
C THR A 288 4.88 23.87 -10.86
N LEU A 289 4.11 24.96 -10.82
CA LEU A 289 3.03 25.24 -11.74
C LEU A 289 3.53 26.14 -12.87
N ARG A 290 3.27 25.75 -14.10
CA ARG A 290 3.38 26.61 -15.27
C ARG A 290 1.99 26.87 -15.82
N LEU A 291 1.59 28.14 -15.82
CA LEU A 291 0.28 28.64 -16.22
C LEU A 291 0.44 29.53 -17.43
N GLU A 292 -0.36 29.31 -18.47
CA GLU A 292 -0.45 30.17 -19.64
C GLU A 292 -1.92 30.59 -19.81
N GLY A 293 -2.19 31.88 -19.82
CA GLY A 293 -3.55 32.41 -19.86
C GLY A 293 -3.64 33.88 -19.48
N ALA A 294 -4.76 34.33 -18.95
CA ALA A 294 -5.01 35.73 -18.64
C ALA A 294 -5.96 35.94 -17.46
N ASN A 295 -5.99 37.17 -16.94
CA ASN A 295 -7.05 37.65 -16.07
C ASN A 295 -7.68 38.89 -16.71
N GLU A 296 -8.96 38.79 -17.12
CA GLU A 296 -9.68 39.86 -17.82
C GLU A 296 -9.76 41.17 -17.02
N ALA A 297 -9.70 41.09 -15.69
CA ALA A 297 -9.73 42.27 -14.81
C ALA A 297 -8.37 42.99 -14.70
N VAL A 298 -7.31 42.44 -15.28
CA VAL A 298 -5.94 42.95 -15.14
C VAL A 298 -5.33 43.23 -16.51
N LEU A 299 -4.82 44.45 -16.69
CA LEU A 299 -4.16 44.90 -17.92
C LEU A 299 -4.97 44.53 -19.19
N ASP A 300 -6.28 44.80 -19.19
CA ASP A 300 -7.18 44.53 -20.32
C ASP A 300 -7.13 43.08 -20.85
N GLY A 301 -6.87 42.10 -19.97
CA GLY A 301 -6.80 40.69 -20.33
C GLY A 301 -5.52 40.28 -21.05
N HIS A 302 -4.43 41.04 -20.89
CA HIS A 302 -3.14 40.67 -21.45
C HIS A 302 -2.70 39.25 -21.02
N PRO A 303 -2.13 38.45 -21.94
CA PRO A 303 -1.70 37.09 -21.62
C PRO A 303 -0.44 37.10 -20.76
N PHE A 304 -0.40 36.18 -19.80
CA PHE A 304 0.72 35.93 -18.90
C PHE A 304 1.16 34.48 -18.98
N ILE A 305 2.47 34.28 -18.79
CA ILE A 305 3.06 32.97 -18.51
C ILE A 305 3.66 33.04 -17.11
N PHE A 306 3.08 32.31 -16.16
CA PHE A 306 3.61 32.20 -14.80
C PHE A 306 4.32 30.87 -14.60
N ASN A 307 5.46 30.92 -13.89
CA ASN A 307 6.14 29.75 -13.37
C ASN A 307 6.27 29.93 -11.86
N ILE A 308 5.49 29.17 -11.10
CA ILE A 308 5.34 29.33 -9.64
C ILE A 308 5.83 28.03 -9.01
N THR A 309 6.80 28.13 -8.09
CA THR A 309 7.25 26.97 -7.31
C THR A 309 6.79 27.14 -5.87
N LEU A 310 6.08 26.13 -5.38
CA LEU A 310 5.50 26.07 -4.04
C LEU A 310 6.09 24.89 -3.27
N ASP A 311 6.19 25.04 -1.96
CA ASP A 311 6.37 23.92 -1.06
C ASP A 311 5.05 23.16 -0.92
N ALA A 312 5.13 21.83 -0.93
CA ALA A 312 3.97 20.96 -0.80
C ALA A 312 4.24 19.86 0.25
N ASP A 313 3.19 19.51 0.99
CA ASP A 313 3.17 18.43 1.98
C ASP A 313 2.97 17.08 1.27
N PHE A 314 4.06 16.59 0.69
CA PHE A 314 4.11 15.24 0.14
C PHE A 314 4.29 14.17 1.22
N ASP A 315 4.48 14.52 2.49
CA ASP A 315 4.80 13.53 3.53
C ASP A 315 3.62 12.58 3.75
N ARG A 316 2.39 13.05 3.56
CA ARG A 316 1.18 12.21 3.60
C ARG A 316 1.16 11.17 2.50
N LEU A 317 1.50 11.55 1.26
CA LEU A 317 1.57 10.63 0.13
C LEU A 317 2.77 9.69 0.23
N ALA A 318 3.90 10.19 0.72
CA ALA A 318 5.09 9.39 0.96
C ALA A 318 4.85 8.35 2.07
N ALA A 319 4.14 8.71 3.15
CA ALA A 319 3.81 7.78 4.23
C ALA A 319 3.04 6.55 3.73
N LEU A 320 2.07 6.75 2.82
CA LEU A 320 1.35 5.64 2.18
C LEU A 320 2.27 4.65 1.49
N ALA A 321 3.19 5.17 0.66
CA ALA A 321 4.14 4.35 -0.05
C ALA A 321 5.10 3.66 0.93
N ILE A 322 5.61 4.36 1.94
CA ILE A 322 6.56 3.81 2.91
C ILE A 322 5.91 2.69 3.74
N GLU A 323 4.70 2.90 4.28
CA GLU A 323 4.03 1.92 5.14
C GLU A 323 3.61 0.66 4.36
N GLY A 324 3.05 0.84 3.16
CA GLY A 324 2.66 -0.29 2.30
C GLY A 324 3.86 -1.12 1.86
N PHE A 325 4.95 -0.47 1.45
CA PHE A 325 6.16 -1.15 1.00
C PHE A 325 6.93 -1.77 2.17
N GLY A 326 6.99 -1.12 3.34
CA GLY A 326 7.62 -1.67 4.53
C GLY A 326 6.92 -2.95 5.02
N THR A 327 5.59 -2.97 4.96
CA THR A 327 4.80 -4.19 5.23
C THR A 327 5.14 -5.32 4.27
N ALA A 328 5.20 -5.01 2.97
CA ALA A 328 5.56 -5.98 1.95
C ALA A 328 6.99 -6.50 2.17
N ASP A 329 7.96 -5.61 2.37
CA ASP A 329 9.37 -5.95 2.60
C ASP A 329 9.52 -6.88 3.81
N ALA A 330 8.88 -6.60 4.95
CA ALA A 330 8.90 -7.49 6.12
C ALA A 330 8.37 -8.90 5.84
N LEU A 331 7.30 -9.02 5.04
CA LEU A 331 6.79 -10.32 4.61
C LEU A 331 7.79 -11.06 3.71
N LEU A 332 8.44 -10.34 2.79
CA LEU A 332 9.47 -10.91 1.91
C LEU A 332 10.70 -11.34 2.68
N ASP A 333 11.10 -10.58 3.69
CA ASP A 333 12.21 -10.87 4.59
C ASP A 333 11.96 -12.13 5.43
N TRP A 334 10.76 -12.27 5.99
CA TRP A 334 10.33 -13.50 6.66
C TRP A 334 10.39 -14.70 5.72
N ALA A 335 9.89 -14.54 4.50
CA ALA A 335 9.92 -15.57 3.47
C ALA A 335 11.39 -15.93 3.09
N ALA A 336 12.28 -14.94 3.00
CA ALA A 336 13.69 -15.12 2.62
C ALA A 336 14.45 -15.92 3.67
N ARG A 337 14.11 -15.74 4.94
CA ARG A 337 14.66 -16.49 6.07
C ARG A 337 14.12 -17.92 6.19
N GLY A 338 13.33 -18.37 5.21
CA GLY A 338 12.86 -19.76 5.11
C GLY A 338 11.60 -20.05 5.91
N GLY A 339 10.72 -19.05 6.08
CA GLY A 339 9.32 -19.25 6.45
C GLY A 339 9.10 -20.18 7.64
N GLY A 340 9.83 -19.95 8.73
CA GLY A 340 9.69 -20.76 9.96
C GLY A 340 10.56 -22.03 10.04
N ARG A 341 11.86 -21.96 9.72
CA ARG A 341 12.84 -22.99 10.14
C ARG A 341 12.99 -23.17 11.68
N GLY A 342 12.12 -22.58 12.49
CA GLY A 342 12.10 -22.73 13.96
C GLY A 342 11.21 -23.85 14.51
N GLY A 343 10.35 -24.47 13.70
CA GLY A 343 9.52 -25.58 14.15
C GLY A 343 10.19 -26.93 13.91
N THR A 344 11.06 -27.37 14.81
CA THR A 344 11.20 -28.82 14.96
C THR A 344 9.83 -29.35 15.35
N PHE A 345 9.24 -30.24 14.54
CA PHE A 345 8.06 -30.97 14.99
C PHE A 345 8.42 -31.58 16.34
N PRO A 346 7.61 -31.40 17.41
CA PRO A 346 7.85 -32.17 18.62
C PRO A 346 7.80 -33.64 18.20
N SER A 347 8.92 -34.34 18.41
CA SER A 347 8.93 -35.79 18.35
C SER A 347 7.77 -36.25 19.22
N LEU A 348 6.73 -36.81 18.61
CA LEU A 348 5.66 -37.43 19.39
C LEU A 348 6.32 -38.41 20.35
N PRO A 349 5.95 -38.43 21.65
CA PRO A 349 6.58 -39.30 22.62
C PRO A 349 6.55 -40.71 22.07
N GLN A 350 7.74 -41.28 21.88
CA GLN A 350 7.84 -42.72 21.66
C GLN A 350 7.33 -43.32 22.96
N GLY A 351 6.14 -43.93 22.91
CA GLY A 351 5.62 -44.66 24.04
C GLY A 351 6.62 -45.75 24.41
N GLU A 352 7.31 -45.57 25.54
CA GLU A 352 8.01 -46.65 26.20
C GLU A 352 6.96 -47.66 26.68
N ASN A 353 7.18 -48.92 26.33
CA ASN A 353 6.42 -50.07 26.86
C ASN A 353 6.69 -50.24 28.35
#